data_AF-A0A5J4U9H7-F1
#
_entry.id   AF-A0A5J4U9H7-F1
#
_cell.length_a   1.000
_cell.length_b   1.000
_cell.length_c   1.000
_cell.angle_alpha   90.00
_cell.angle_beta   90.00
_cell.angle_gamma   90.00
#
_symmetry.space_group_name_H-M   'P 1'
#
loop_
_entity.id
_entity.type
_entity.pdbx_description
1 polymer ?
#
loop_
_entity_poly.entity_id
_entity_poly.type
_entity_poly.pdbx_seq_one_letter_code
_entity_poly.pdbx_strand_id
1 'polypeptide(L)'
;MKPKCVDYLRGTVSKAEGRFGMFGTFHIVNYFFGSEVFLSSDGIIIASATDGFGNERKCLLSPIDPKWFGNEKIVQINKCIWSGDVTESGRVYILPGASNHYNDFIERFTRPEKVLQLPFKVDELETQIIAGIVNYSVLRSDGKLFSIRLRDKTISDITDYVTQLAKRNSDEPDMKILNYLRIGMKSIFLLE
;
A
#
# COMPACT_ATOMS: atom_id res chain seq x y z
N MET A 1 8.73 25.48 -11.92
CA MET A 1 7.31 25.32 -12.30
C MET A 1 6.60 24.90 -11.04
N LYS A 2 5.65 25.69 -10.55
CA LYS A 2 5.01 25.41 -9.25
C LYS A 2 4.27 24.08 -9.32
N PRO A 3 4.47 23.16 -8.35
CA PRO A 3 3.66 21.96 -8.24
C PRO A 3 2.18 22.34 -8.22
N LYS A 4 1.42 21.78 -9.17
CA LYS A 4 -0.03 21.88 -9.18
C LYS A 4 -0.58 20.61 -8.57
N CYS A 5 -1.46 20.75 -7.60
CA CYS A 5 -2.06 19.66 -6.85
C CYS A 5 -3.51 19.98 -6.50
N VAL A 6 -4.31 18.97 -6.20
CA VAL A 6 -5.66 19.14 -5.66
C VAL A 6 -5.54 19.55 -4.19
N ASP A 7 -5.96 20.77 -3.87
CA ASP A 7 -5.82 21.33 -2.52
C ASP A 7 -6.55 20.56 -1.44
N TYR A 8 -7.69 19.96 -1.77
CA TYR A 8 -8.47 19.13 -0.85
C TYR A 8 -7.72 17.87 -0.40
N LEU A 9 -6.90 17.28 -1.29
CA LEU A 9 -6.09 16.11 -0.97
C LEU A 9 -4.85 16.48 -0.17
N ARG A 10 -4.20 17.58 -0.57
CA ARG A 10 -2.99 18.10 0.08
C ARG A 10 -3.25 18.57 1.51
N GLY A 11 -4.37 19.26 1.72
CA GLY A 11 -4.72 19.87 3.00
C GLY A 11 -3.61 20.78 3.54
N THR A 12 -2.92 20.33 4.59
CA THR A 12 -1.87 21.10 5.28
C THR A 12 -0.46 20.90 4.70
N VAL A 13 -0.26 19.92 3.83
CA VAL A 13 1.07 19.55 3.28
C VAL A 13 1.64 20.67 2.41
N SER A 14 2.93 21.01 2.54
CA SER A 14 3.51 22.18 1.87
C SER A 14 3.38 22.18 0.33
N LYS A 15 3.20 23.37 -0.27
CA LYS A 15 3.31 23.63 -1.72
C LYS A 15 4.67 24.20 -2.15
N ALA A 16 5.65 24.18 -1.25
CA ALA A 16 6.95 24.76 -1.54
C ALA A 16 7.56 24.12 -2.79
N GLU A 17 8.03 24.97 -3.70
CA GLU A 17 8.95 24.51 -4.74
C GLU A 17 10.24 24.05 -4.04
N GLY A 18 10.80 22.94 -4.51
CA GLY A 18 12.04 22.40 -3.97
C GLY A 18 12.88 21.77 -5.07
N ARG A 19 14.02 21.22 -4.68
CA ARG A 19 15.00 20.62 -5.60
C ARG A 19 14.46 19.44 -6.41
N PHE A 20 13.31 18.87 -6.05
CA PHE A 20 12.72 17.70 -6.69
C PHE A 20 11.64 18.05 -7.74
N GLY A 21 11.59 19.30 -8.19
CA GLY A 21 10.77 19.72 -9.34
C GLY A 21 9.27 19.54 -9.08
N MET A 22 8.63 18.64 -9.84
CA MET A 22 7.19 18.38 -9.72
C MET A 22 6.76 17.80 -8.38
N PHE A 23 7.70 17.24 -7.62
CA PHE A 23 7.49 16.76 -6.25
C PHE A 23 7.79 17.83 -5.19
N GLY A 24 8.10 19.08 -5.57
CA GLY A 24 8.42 20.14 -4.61
C GLY A 24 9.63 19.79 -3.74
N THR A 25 9.44 19.77 -2.43
CA THR A 25 10.48 19.44 -1.44
C THR A 25 10.54 17.94 -1.09
N PHE A 26 9.63 17.11 -1.59
CA PHE A 26 9.56 15.70 -1.22
C PHE A 26 10.65 14.87 -1.87
N HIS A 27 11.45 14.19 -1.03
CA HIS A 27 12.41 13.20 -1.48
C HIS A 27 11.68 11.87 -1.70
N ILE A 28 11.52 11.46 -2.96
CA ILE A 28 10.83 10.22 -3.32
C ILE A 28 11.75 9.03 -3.08
N VAL A 29 11.29 8.06 -2.28
CA VAL A 29 12.04 6.84 -1.93
C VAL A 29 11.45 5.59 -2.54
N ASN A 30 10.19 5.63 -2.98
CA ASN A 30 9.55 4.50 -3.65
C ASN A 30 8.54 4.96 -4.70
N TYR A 31 8.40 4.18 -5.76
CA TYR A 31 7.40 4.36 -6.81
C TYR A 31 6.67 3.04 -7.06
N PHE A 32 5.36 3.08 -6.90
CA PHE A 32 4.49 1.93 -7.08
C PHE A 32 3.89 1.98 -8.48
N PHE A 33 4.59 1.36 -9.46
CA PHE A 33 4.26 1.44 -10.89
C PHE A 33 2.79 1.13 -11.21
N GLY A 34 2.25 0.04 -10.63
CA GLY A 34 0.86 -0.38 -10.88
C GLY A 34 -0.21 0.54 -10.28
N SER A 35 0.16 1.48 -9.41
CA SER A 35 -0.77 2.39 -8.74
C SER A 35 -0.64 3.85 -9.14
N GLU A 36 0.42 4.21 -9.88
CA GLU A 36 0.79 5.60 -10.17
C GLU A 36 0.94 6.45 -8.89
N VAL A 37 1.50 5.83 -7.83
CA VAL A 37 1.71 6.46 -6.52
C VAL A 37 3.19 6.50 -6.19
N PHE A 38 3.64 7.64 -5.67
CA PHE A 38 4.97 7.84 -5.12
C PHE A 38 4.90 7.92 -3.61
N LEU A 39 5.93 7.43 -2.93
CA LEU A 39 6.10 7.58 -1.49
C LEU A 39 7.38 8.36 -1.21
N SER A 40 7.25 9.40 -0.39
CA SER A 40 8.38 10.20 0.06
C SER A 40 9.03 9.60 1.32
N SER A 41 10.27 10.03 1.62
CA SER A 41 10.99 9.65 2.84
C SER A 41 10.26 10.06 4.13
N ASP A 42 9.38 11.05 4.06
CA ASP A 42 8.59 11.52 5.19
C ASP A 42 7.26 10.76 5.33
N GLY A 43 7.05 9.72 4.54
CA GLY A 43 5.83 8.92 4.55
C GLY A 43 4.62 9.61 3.90
N ILE A 44 4.84 10.69 3.14
CA ILE A 44 3.78 11.35 2.36
C ILE A 44 3.55 10.59 1.06
N ILE A 45 2.31 10.16 0.86
CA ILE A 45 1.82 9.61 -0.40
C ILE A 45 1.63 10.76 -1.39
N ILE A 46 2.14 10.62 -2.62
CA ILE A 46 1.86 11.52 -3.73
C ILE A 46 1.18 10.71 -4.82
N ALA A 47 -0.08 11.02 -5.08
CA ALA A 47 -0.91 10.28 -6.02
C ALA A 47 -1.32 11.16 -7.20
N SER A 48 -1.46 10.52 -8.36
CA SER A 48 -2.09 11.11 -9.53
C SER A 48 -3.59 11.32 -9.30
N ALA A 49 -4.04 12.57 -9.23
CA ALA A 49 -5.44 12.92 -9.05
C ALA A 49 -5.92 13.87 -10.16
N THR A 50 -7.13 13.65 -10.68
CA THR A 50 -7.76 14.50 -11.70
C THR A 50 -8.72 15.50 -11.07
N ASP A 51 -8.70 16.75 -11.54
CA ASP A 51 -9.41 17.90 -10.96
C ASP A 51 -10.80 18.22 -11.60
N GLY A 52 -11.41 17.31 -12.37
CA GLY A 52 -12.74 17.56 -12.93
C GLY A 52 -13.42 16.41 -13.69
N PHE A 53 -14.62 16.69 -14.21
CA PHE A 53 -15.42 15.80 -15.07
C PHE A 53 -15.39 16.28 -16.53
N GLY A 54 -15.26 15.36 -17.51
CA GLY A 54 -15.28 15.68 -18.95
C GLY A 54 -13.89 15.78 -19.63
N ASN A 55 -13.80 16.55 -20.73
CA ASN A 55 -12.62 16.65 -21.62
C ASN A 55 -11.48 17.53 -21.09
N GLU A 56 -11.63 18.20 -19.95
CA GLU A 56 -10.63 19.13 -19.38
C GLU A 56 -9.85 18.54 -18.17
N ARG A 57 -9.84 17.21 -18.02
CA ARG A 57 -9.15 16.55 -16.89
C ARG A 57 -7.66 16.88 -16.88
N LYS A 58 -7.21 17.63 -15.87
CA LYS A 58 -5.77 17.77 -15.61
C LYS A 58 -5.38 16.74 -14.56
N CYS A 59 -4.41 15.93 -14.95
CA CYS A 59 -3.76 14.99 -14.07
C CYS A 59 -2.74 15.74 -13.20
N LEU A 60 -2.96 15.78 -11.89
CA LEU A 60 -2.16 16.53 -10.92
C LEU A 60 -1.55 15.59 -9.90
N LEU A 61 -0.23 15.63 -9.77
CA LEU A 61 0.47 14.95 -8.67
C LEU A 61 0.15 15.65 -7.37
N SER A 62 -0.63 14.99 -6.53
CA SER A 62 -1.20 15.57 -5.32
C SER A 62 -0.67 14.85 -4.09
N PRO A 63 0.04 15.55 -3.18
CA PRO A 63 0.34 15.00 -1.88
C PRO A 63 -0.96 14.69 -1.14
N ILE A 64 -0.98 13.61 -0.38
CA ILE A 64 -2.11 13.24 0.47
C ILE A 64 -1.79 13.69 1.91
N ASP A 65 -2.69 14.44 2.50
CA ASP A 65 -2.57 14.93 3.87
C ASP A 65 -2.46 13.76 4.88
N PRO A 66 -1.41 13.69 5.72
CA PRO A 66 -1.25 12.63 6.72
C PRO A 66 -2.42 12.50 7.69
N LYS A 67 -3.25 13.55 7.87
CA LYS A 67 -4.45 13.48 8.73
C LYS A 67 -5.36 12.30 8.38
N TRP A 68 -5.41 11.90 7.11
CA TRP A 68 -6.20 10.75 6.64
C TRP A 68 -5.74 9.42 7.26
N PHE A 69 -4.49 9.37 7.70
CA PHE A 69 -3.85 8.21 8.32
C PHE A 69 -3.55 8.46 9.81
N GLY A 70 -4.31 9.36 10.45
CA GLY A 70 -4.10 9.72 11.85
C GLY A 70 -2.77 10.42 12.11
N ASN A 71 -2.27 11.17 11.12
CA ASN A 71 -0.98 11.87 11.13
C ASN A 71 0.26 10.97 11.22
N GLU A 72 0.13 9.69 10.89
CA GLU A 72 1.28 8.79 10.80
C GLU A 72 1.93 8.78 9.41
N LYS A 73 3.21 8.44 9.39
CA LYS A 73 3.93 8.15 8.16
C LYS A 73 3.46 6.85 7.54
N ILE A 74 3.30 6.84 6.22
CA ILE A 74 3.11 5.61 5.45
C ILE A 74 4.47 5.01 5.14
N VAL A 75 4.63 3.72 5.40
CA VAL A 75 5.90 3.00 5.19
C VAL A 75 5.82 2.02 4.02
N GLN A 76 4.62 1.50 3.72
CA GLN A 76 4.43 0.61 2.59
C GLN A 76 3.03 0.75 2.00
N ILE A 77 2.93 0.61 0.68
CA ILE A 77 1.68 0.64 -0.07
C ILE A 77 1.62 -0.60 -0.95
N ASN A 78 0.48 -1.28 -0.98
CA ASN A 78 0.19 -2.29 -1.99
C ASN A 78 -1.17 -2.01 -2.60
N LYS A 79 -1.18 -1.69 -3.90
CA LYS A 79 -2.42 -1.57 -4.67
C LYS A 79 -2.60 -2.83 -5.52
N CYS A 80 -3.69 -3.53 -5.29
CA CYS A 80 -4.16 -4.63 -6.12
C CYS A 80 -5.58 -4.29 -6.58
N ILE A 81 -6.57 -5.06 -6.15
CA ILE A 81 -7.99 -4.68 -6.31
C ILE A 81 -8.32 -3.53 -5.36
N TRP A 82 -7.86 -3.64 -4.11
CA TRP A 82 -7.91 -2.60 -3.07
C TRP A 82 -6.49 -2.12 -2.75
N SER A 83 -6.38 -1.03 -2.00
CA SER A 83 -5.10 -0.55 -1.46
C SER A 83 -4.93 -1.02 -0.02
N GLY A 84 -3.74 -1.49 0.34
CA GLY A 84 -3.27 -1.65 1.71
C GLY A 84 -2.18 -0.63 1.99
N ASP A 85 -2.51 0.39 2.79
CA ASP A 85 -1.58 1.46 3.15
C ASP A 85 -1.17 1.26 4.61
N VAL A 86 0.10 0.92 4.84
CA VAL A 86 0.65 0.57 6.16
C VAL A 86 1.35 1.78 6.76
N THR A 87 1.00 2.12 8.00
CA THR A 87 1.62 3.21 8.76
C THR A 87 2.83 2.75 9.59
N GLU A 88 3.60 3.70 10.11
CA GLU A 88 4.77 3.43 10.97
C GLU A 88 4.44 2.76 12.32
N SER A 89 3.19 2.79 12.79
CA SER A 89 2.76 1.97 13.94
C SER A 89 2.26 0.58 13.55
N GLY A 90 2.23 0.26 12.25
CA GLY A 90 1.68 -0.99 11.73
C GLY A 90 0.15 -0.99 11.58
N ARG A 91 -0.51 0.16 11.64
CA ARG A 91 -1.93 0.25 11.23
C ARG A 91 -2.00 0.06 9.72
N VAL A 92 -2.99 -0.69 9.27
CA VAL A 92 -3.23 -0.96 7.84
C VAL A 92 -4.57 -0.39 7.45
N TYR A 93 -4.55 0.58 6.54
CA TYR A 93 -5.74 1.16 5.93
C TYR A 93 -6.06 0.40 4.65
N ILE A 94 -7.18 -0.33 4.68
CA ILE A 94 -7.71 -1.01 3.52
C ILE A 94 -8.66 -0.06 2.81
N LEU A 95 -8.24 0.41 1.64
CA LEU A 95 -8.97 1.39 0.84
C LEU A 95 -9.55 0.71 -0.40
N PRO A 96 -10.82 0.98 -0.76
CA PRO A 96 -11.39 0.45 -1.98
C PRO A 96 -10.60 0.93 -3.21
N GLY A 97 -10.59 0.09 -4.26
CA GLY A 97 -10.11 0.50 -5.57
C GLY A 97 -10.99 1.63 -6.11
N ALA A 98 -10.37 2.66 -6.70
CA ALA A 98 -11.08 3.87 -7.09
C ALA A 98 -10.53 4.43 -8.40
N SER A 99 -11.33 5.30 -9.01
CA SER A 99 -10.86 6.14 -10.12
C SER A 99 -9.82 7.15 -9.61
N ASN A 100 -9.10 7.79 -10.52
CA ASN A 100 -8.16 8.86 -10.16
C ASN A 100 -8.86 10.20 -9.88
N HIS A 101 -10.20 10.25 -9.79
CA HIS A 101 -10.92 11.47 -9.47
C HIS A 101 -10.76 11.86 -8.00
N TYR A 102 -10.49 13.14 -7.72
CA TYR A 102 -10.13 13.56 -6.37
C TYR A 102 -11.23 13.33 -5.32
N ASN A 103 -12.51 13.39 -5.70
CA ASN A 103 -13.60 13.09 -4.78
C ASN A 103 -13.56 11.63 -4.29
N ASP A 104 -13.18 10.69 -5.16
CA ASP A 104 -13.09 9.27 -4.80
C ASP A 104 -11.94 9.03 -3.82
N PHE A 105 -10.84 9.80 -3.95
CA PHE A 105 -9.79 9.82 -2.93
C PHE A 105 -10.30 10.33 -1.59
N ILE A 106 -11.07 11.43 -1.56
CA ILE A 106 -11.61 11.96 -0.30
C ILE A 106 -12.56 10.95 0.33
N GLU A 107 -13.47 10.36 -0.45
CA GLU A 107 -14.44 9.38 0.02
C GLU A 107 -13.75 8.17 0.67
N ARG A 108 -12.79 7.56 -0.04
CA ARG A 108 -12.11 6.36 0.45
C ARG A 108 -11.23 6.62 1.68
N PHE A 109 -10.62 7.79 1.79
CA PHE A 109 -9.82 8.15 2.97
C PHE A 109 -10.70 8.51 4.17
N THR A 110 -11.88 9.11 3.92
CA THR A 110 -12.85 9.40 4.98
C THR A 110 -13.51 8.12 5.50
N ARG A 111 -13.71 7.13 4.62
CA ARG A 111 -14.34 5.84 4.94
C ARG A 111 -13.51 4.68 4.37
N PRO A 112 -12.39 4.33 5.02
CA PRO A 112 -11.68 3.10 4.69
C PRO A 112 -12.60 1.90 4.84
N GLU A 113 -12.46 0.88 3.99
CA GLU A 113 -13.22 -0.37 4.13
C GLU A 113 -12.93 -1.03 5.48
N LYS A 114 -11.64 -1.06 5.83
CA LYS A 114 -11.15 -1.53 7.13
C LYS A 114 -9.94 -0.74 7.57
N VAL A 115 -9.80 -0.61 8.88
CA VAL A 115 -8.53 -0.30 9.53
C VAL A 115 -8.17 -1.52 10.39
N LEU A 116 -7.00 -2.08 10.12
CA LEU A 116 -6.45 -3.27 10.77
C LEU A 116 -5.15 -2.93 11.49
N GLN A 117 -4.63 -3.88 12.25
CA GLN A 117 -3.30 -3.85 12.84
C GLN A 117 -2.52 -5.04 12.30
N LEU A 118 -1.26 -4.83 11.92
CA LEU A 118 -0.36 -5.95 11.60
C LEU A 118 -0.26 -6.91 12.80
N PRO A 119 -0.17 -8.23 12.56
CA PRO A 119 -0.05 -9.20 13.65
C PRO A 119 1.35 -9.24 14.28
N PHE A 120 2.24 -8.36 13.86
CA PHE A 120 3.64 -8.24 14.26
C PHE A 120 4.11 -6.79 14.08
N LYS A 121 5.35 -6.47 14.48
CA LYS A 121 5.86 -5.09 14.41
C LYS A 121 6.18 -4.69 12.97
N VAL A 122 6.02 -3.41 12.64
CA VAL A 122 6.18 -2.94 11.26
C VAL A 122 7.60 -3.12 10.70
N ASP A 123 8.62 -3.12 11.55
CA ASP A 123 10.01 -3.38 11.18
C ASP A 123 10.27 -4.85 10.80
N GLU A 124 9.35 -5.74 11.13
CA GLU A 124 9.33 -7.14 10.71
C GLU A 124 8.53 -7.35 9.41
N LEU A 125 7.89 -6.31 8.86
CA LEU A 125 7.13 -6.41 7.60
C LEU A 125 8.10 -6.48 6.41
N GLU A 126 8.19 -7.65 5.79
CA GLU A 126 8.93 -7.82 4.54
C GLU A 126 8.12 -7.21 3.39
N THR A 127 6.89 -7.67 3.21
CA THR A 127 6.02 -7.16 2.15
C THR A 127 4.55 -7.50 2.33
N GLN A 128 3.71 -6.71 1.67
CA GLN A 128 2.29 -7.02 1.52
C GLN A 128 2.12 -7.85 0.24
N ILE A 129 1.40 -8.98 0.33
CA ILE A 129 1.19 -9.87 -0.82
C ILE A 129 -0.09 -9.49 -1.57
N ILE A 130 -1.23 -9.48 -0.86
CA ILE A 130 -2.56 -9.23 -1.43
C ILE A 130 -3.31 -8.24 -0.54
N ALA A 131 -3.87 -7.20 -1.17
CA ALA A 131 -5.00 -6.43 -0.65
C ALA A 131 -6.22 -6.73 -1.53
N GLY A 132 -6.99 -7.75 -1.15
CA GLY A 132 -8.18 -8.21 -1.87
C GLY A 132 -9.46 -7.86 -1.13
N ILE A 133 -10.60 -8.29 -1.68
CA ILE A 133 -11.93 -8.06 -1.08
C ILE A 133 -12.13 -8.90 0.19
N VAL A 134 -11.57 -10.12 0.20
CA VAL A 134 -11.80 -11.09 1.28
C VAL A 134 -10.66 -11.11 2.30
N ASN A 135 -9.42 -11.10 1.80
CA ASN A 135 -8.23 -11.26 2.63
C ASN A 135 -7.20 -10.17 2.32
N TYR A 136 -6.46 -9.83 3.36
CA TYR A 136 -5.23 -9.06 3.31
C TYR A 136 -4.09 -9.96 3.80
N SER A 137 -3.05 -10.14 3.00
CA SER A 137 -1.96 -11.07 3.33
C SER A 137 -0.62 -10.36 3.36
N VAL A 138 0.20 -10.66 4.37
CA VAL A 138 1.50 -10.03 4.63
C VAL A 138 2.54 -11.08 4.96
N LEU A 139 3.74 -10.87 4.42
CA LEU A 139 4.93 -11.68 4.69
C LEU A 139 5.77 -10.96 5.74
N ARG A 140 6.13 -11.70 6.79
CA ARG A 140 7.09 -11.27 7.80
C ARG A 140 8.51 -11.61 7.35
N SER A 141 9.50 -10.85 7.82
CA SER A 141 10.92 -10.99 7.48
C SER A 141 11.53 -12.35 7.84
N ASP A 142 10.91 -13.13 8.73
CA ASP A 142 11.32 -14.50 9.05
C ASP A 142 10.68 -15.57 8.15
N GLY A 143 9.98 -15.16 7.10
CA GLY A 143 9.32 -16.05 6.14
C GLY A 143 7.90 -16.47 6.53
N LYS A 144 7.36 -16.01 7.67
CA LYS A 144 5.97 -16.32 8.04
C LYS A 144 4.96 -15.52 7.22
N LEU A 145 3.96 -16.22 6.70
CA LEU A 145 2.87 -15.63 5.93
C LEU A 145 1.60 -15.57 6.76
N PHE A 146 1.06 -14.37 6.94
CA PHE A 146 -0.21 -14.15 7.63
C PHE A 146 -1.30 -13.73 6.66
N SER A 147 -2.50 -14.28 6.83
CA SER A 147 -3.70 -13.84 6.14
C SER A 147 -4.71 -13.30 7.14
N ILE A 148 -5.17 -12.08 6.91
CA ILE A 148 -6.17 -11.38 7.70
C ILE A 148 -7.47 -11.35 6.90
N ARG A 149 -8.50 -12.03 7.40
CA ARG A 149 -9.83 -12.02 6.77
C ARG A 149 -10.51 -10.69 7.07
N LEU A 150 -10.84 -9.91 6.03
CA LEU A 150 -11.34 -8.54 6.19
C LEU A 150 -12.74 -8.46 6.83
N ARG A 151 -13.56 -9.51 6.65
CA ARG A 151 -14.93 -9.56 7.19
C ARG A 151 -14.94 -9.51 8.72
N ASP A 152 -14.19 -10.40 9.36
CA ASP A 152 -14.20 -10.64 10.81
C ASP A 152 -12.87 -10.30 11.50
N LYS A 153 -11.85 -9.87 10.73
CA LYS A 153 -10.49 -9.55 11.17
C LYS A 153 -9.72 -10.73 11.76
N THR A 154 -10.14 -11.97 11.47
CA THR A 154 -9.41 -13.17 11.91
C THR A 154 -8.05 -13.21 11.25
N ILE A 155 -7.01 -13.44 12.04
CA ILE A 155 -5.64 -13.61 11.59
C ILE A 155 -5.33 -15.11 11.56
N SER A 156 -4.76 -15.59 10.47
CA SER A 156 -4.28 -16.96 10.33
C SER A 156 -2.85 -16.96 9.85
N ASP A 157 -1.99 -17.73 10.52
CA ASP A 157 -0.70 -18.13 9.98
C ASP A 157 -0.97 -19.18 8.89
N ILE A 158 -0.61 -18.86 7.65
CA ILE A 158 -0.85 -19.70 6.47
C ILE A 158 0.47 -20.12 5.83
N THR A 159 1.58 -20.05 6.57
CA THR A 159 2.92 -20.40 6.08
C THR A 159 2.94 -21.83 5.54
N ASP A 160 2.47 -22.79 6.33
CA ASP A 160 2.45 -24.22 5.98
C ASP A 160 1.65 -24.50 4.70
N TYR A 161 0.57 -23.75 4.47
CA TYR A 161 -0.25 -23.94 3.27
C TYR A 161 0.54 -23.66 2.00
N VAL A 162 1.37 -22.60 1.99
CA VAL A 162 2.17 -22.24 0.81
C VAL A 162 3.35 -23.19 0.64
N THR A 163 3.99 -23.60 1.73
CA THR A 163 5.19 -24.43 1.67
C THR A 163 4.84 -25.89 1.33
N GLN A 164 3.69 -26.40 1.79
CA GLN A 164 3.18 -27.72 1.41
C GLN A 164 2.81 -27.80 -0.08
N LEU A 165 2.28 -26.72 -0.67
CA LEU A 165 1.97 -26.70 -2.11
C LEU A 165 3.21 -26.82 -3.00
N ALA A 166 4.40 -26.53 -2.46
CA ALA A 166 5.66 -26.66 -3.20
C ALA A 166 6.28 -28.06 -3.13
N LYS A 167 5.82 -28.91 -2.20
CA LYS A 167 6.32 -30.27 -2.06
C LYS A 167 5.92 -31.11 -3.27
N ARG A 168 6.83 -31.99 -3.69
CA ARG A 168 6.52 -33.00 -4.71
C ARG A 168 5.95 -34.27 -4.08
N ASN A 169 6.36 -34.57 -2.84
CA ASN A 169 5.93 -35.73 -2.07
C ASN A 169 5.53 -35.31 -0.65
N SER A 170 4.57 -36.02 -0.03
CA SER A 170 4.08 -35.73 1.32
C SER A 170 5.16 -35.77 2.40
N ASP A 171 6.22 -36.54 2.16
CA ASP A 171 7.23 -36.87 3.15
C ASP A 171 8.41 -35.89 3.14
N GLU A 172 8.42 -34.94 2.19
CA GLU A 172 9.42 -33.87 2.13
C GLU A 172 9.26 -32.92 3.33
N PRO A 173 10.35 -32.40 3.91
CA PRO A 173 10.26 -31.40 4.96
C PRO A 173 9.58 -30.12 4.45
N ASP A 174 8.95 -29.37 5.35
CA ASP A 174 8.43 -28.04 5.01
C ASP A 174 9.59 -27.09 4.69
N MET A 175 9.47 -26.41 3.54
CA MET A 175 10.42 -25.38 3.12
C MET A 175 10.12 -24.05 3.81
N LYS A 176 11.10 -23.15 3.84
CA LYS A 176 10.95 -21.76 4.32
C LYS A 176 10.83 -20.80 3.14
N ILE A 177 10.05 -19.74 3.30
CA ILE A 177 10.00 -18.64 2.33
C ILE A 177 11.24 -17.77 2.51
N LEU A 178 12.15 -17.83 1.55
CA LEU A 178 13.35 -16.99 1.50
C LEU A 178 13.10 -15.62 0.90
N ASN A 179 12.29 -15.59 -0.17
CA ASN A 179 12.12 -14.39 -0.97
C ASN A 179 10.74 -14.37 -1.62
N TYR A 180 10.26 -13.16 -1.88
CA TYR A 180 9.01 -12.89 -2.56
C TYR A 180 9.24 -11.93 -3.72
N LEU A 181 8.71 -12.29 -4.89
CA LEU A 181 8.71 -11.46 -6.07
C LEU A 181 7.29 -11.32 -6.61
N ARG A 182 6.91 -10.09 -6.96
CA ARG A 182 5.66 -9.82 -7.68
C ARG A 182 5.98 -9.44 -9.12
N ILE A 183 5.55 -10.27 -10.07
CA ILE A 183 5.71 -10.01 -11.51
C ILE A 183 4.32 -9.91 -12.13
N GLY A 184 3.90 -8.69 -12.45
CA GLY A 184 2.53 -8.39 -12.89
C GLY A 184 1.50 -8.80 -11.84
N MET A 185 0.62 -9.74 -12.20
CA MET A 185 -0.39 -10.31 -11.30
C MET A 185 0.06 -11.60 -10.60
N LYS A 186 1.30 -12.05 -10.82
CA LYS A 186 1.82 -13.30 -10.24
C LYS A 186 2.65 -13.00 -8.99
N SER A 187 2.39 -13.77 -7.94
CA SER A 187 3.23 -13.89 -6.75
C SER A 187 4.15 -15.09 -6.91
N ILE A 188 5.45 -14.89 -6.73
CA ILE A 188 6.47 -15.93 -6.81
C ILE A 188 7.16 -16.01 -5.46
N PHE A 189 7.19 -17.20 -4.89
CA PHE A 189 7.87 -17.50 -3.63
C PHE A 189 9.11 -18.31 -3.95
N LEU A 190 10.26 -17.89 -3.42
CA LEU A 190 11.48 -18.70 -3.40
C LEU A 190 11.52 -19.46 -2.07
N LEU A 191 11.74 -20.76 -2.16
CA LEU A 191 11.65 -21.69 -1.03
C LEU A 191 12.98 -22.44 -0.84
N GLU A 192 13.37 -22.71 0.41
CA GLU A 192 14.51 -23.58 0.79
C GLU A 192 14.17 -24.60 1.88
#